data_AF-A0AAI9D754-F1
#
_entry.id   AF-A0AAI9D754-F1
#
_cell.length_a   1.000
_cell.length_b   1.000
_cell.length_c   1.000
_cell.angle_alpha   90.00
_cell.angle_beta   90.00
_cell.angle_gamma   90.00
#
_symmetry.space_group_name_H-M   'P 1'
#
loop_
_entity.id
_entity.type
_entity.pdbx_description
1 polymer ?
#
loop_
_entity_poly.entity_id
_entity_poly.type
_entity_poly.pdbx_seq_one_letter_code
_entity_poly.pdbx_strand_id
1 'polypeptide(L)'
;MKKTHIIWDWNGTLLDDVNISLFAANQVFISLDIKPLTLNEYRQYYSVPIQKFYHNVLGRTPTKIEWKKLGIFLIIIINQRLEKRNCVRMLLKLYSISN
;
A
#
# COMPACT_ATOMS: atom_id res chain seq x y z
N MET A 1 -38.79 -5.41 0.01
CA MET A 1 -37.70 -5.42 1.03
C MET A 1 -36.54 -4.58 0.51
N LYS A 2 -36.00 -3.67 1.34
CA LYS A 2 -34.83 -2.85 0.98
C LYS A 2 -33.60 -3.76 1.05
N LYS A 3 -32.84 -3.90 -0.04
CA LYS A 3 -31.59 -4.68 -0.03
C LYS A 3 -30.51 -3.88 0.68
N THR A 4 -29.88 -4.48 1.68
CA THR A 4 -28.68 -3.93 2.32
C THR A 4 -27.50 -4.18 1.40
N HIS A 5 -26.80 -3.11 1.01
CA HIS A 5 -25.58 -3.18 0.22
C HIS A 5 -24.39 -2.92 1.14
N ILE A 6 -23.41 -3.82 1.10
CA ILE A 6 -22.14 -3.65 1.82
C ILE A 6 -21.07 -3.28 0.79
N ILE A 7 -20.35 -2.19 1.06
CA ILE A 7 -19.22 -1.74 0.24
C ILE A 7 -17.96 -2.02 1.07
N TRP A 8 -17.06 -2.82 0.53
CA TRP A 8 -15.78 -3.15 1.16
C TRP A 8 -14.65 -2.43 0.44
N ASP A 9 -13.77 -1.79 1.20
CA ASP A 9 -12.46 -1.36 0.69
C ASP A 9 -11.54 -2.58 0.54
N TRP A 10 -10.53 -2.48 -0.32
CA TRP A 10 -9.62 -3.58 -0.62
C TRP A 10 -8.39 -3.57 0.30
N ASN A 11 -7.57 -2.52 0.20
CA ASN A 11 -6.29 -2.42 0.92
C ASN A 11 -6.52 -2.15 2.41
N GLY A 12 -5.88 -2.93 3.28
CA GLY A 12 -6.06 -2.84 4.73
C GLY A 12 -7.43 -3.30 5.26
N THR A 13 -8.35 -3.75 4.40
CA THR A 13 -9.68 -4.23 4.79
C THR A 13 -9.92 -5.69 4.37
N LEU A 14 -9.75 -6.02 3.09
CA LEU A 14 -9.84 -7.41 2.60
C LEU A 14 -8.46 -8.04 2.37
N LEU A 15 -7.43 -7.21 2.20
CA LEU A 15 -6.06 -7.62 2.02
C LEU A 15 -5.17 -6.96 3.08
N ASP A 16 -4.49 -7.77 3.90
CA ASP A 16 -3.45 -7.28 4.81
C ASP A 16 -2.15 -7.03 4.02
N ASP A 17 -2.16 -5.95 3.23
CA ASP A 17 -1.07 -5.52 2.37
C ASP A 17 -0.02 -4.67 3.11
N VAL A 18 -0.22 -4.37 4.40
CA VAL A 18 0.61 -3.41 5.14
C VAL A 18 2.08 -3.82 5.16
N ASN A 19 2.36 -5.12 5.28
CA ASN A 19 3.73 -5.65 5.30
C ASN A 19 4.40 -5.55 3.92
N ILE A 20 3.63 -5.75 2.84
CA ILE A 20 4.14 -5.64 1.47
C ILE A 20 4.41 -4.17 1.14
N SER A 21 3.49 -3.28 1.50
CA SER A 21 3.60 -1.83 1.35
C SER A 21 4.78 -1.27 2.15
N LEU A 22 4.95 -1.68 3.41
CA LEU A 22 6.10 -1.32 4.25
C LEU A 22 7.41 -1.77 3.62
N PHE A 23 7.49 -3.03 3.20
CA PHE A 23 8.71 -3.53 2.57
C PHE A 23 9.06 -2.73 1.32
N ALA A 24 8.09 -2.48 0.46
CA ALA A 24 8.30 -1.72 -0.78
C ALA A 24 8.77 -0.28 -0.48
N ALA A 25 8.16 0.39 0.49
CA ALA A 25 8.59 1.72 0.93
C ALA A 25 10.03 1.69 1.46
N ASN A 26 10.37 0.71 2.30
CA ASN A 26 11.72 0.59 2.87
C ASN A 26 12.79 0.33 1.80
N GLN A 27 12.51 -0.41 0.73
CA GLN A 27 13.45 -0.57 -0.38
C GLN A 27 13.76 0.78 -1.05
N VAL A 28 12.76 1.66 -1.20
CA VAL A 28 13.01 2.98 -1.76
C VAL A 28 13.77 3.87 -0.79
N PHE A 29 13.42 3.83 0.50
CA PHE A 29 14.14 4.59 1.52
C PHE A 29 15.63 4.23 1.56
N ILE A 30 15.97 2.94 1.52
CA ILE A 30 17.37 2.49 1.42
C ILE A 30 18.04 3.06 0.16
N SER A 31 17.35 3.07 -0.99
CA SER A 31 17.91 3.61 -2.24
C SER A 31 18.13 5.14 -2.24
N LEU A 32 17.59 5.83 -1.24
CA LEU A 32 17.66 7.27 -1.05
C LEU A 32 18.46 7.64 0.22
N ASP A 33 19.19 6.68 0.82
CA ASP A 33 19.92 6.83 2.10
C ASP A 33 19.04 7.28 3.28
N ILE A 34 17.76 6.92 3.26
CA ILE A 34 16.81 7.15 4.35
C ILE A 34 16.70 5.89 5.20
N LYS A 35 16.66 6.08 6.52
CA LYS A 35 16.47 4.99 7.47
C LYS A 35 15.15 4.24 7.19
N PRO A 36 15.16 2.90 7.06
CA PRO A 36 13.94 2.10 6.97
C PRO A 36 13.03 2.31 8.19
N LEU A 37 11.72 2.26 7.96
CA LEU A 37 10.73 2.32 9.02
C LEU A 37 10.44 0.91 9.57
N THR A 38 10.19 0.83 10.86
CA THR A 38 9.49 -0.30 11.48
C THR A 38 8.00 -0.25 11.14
N LEU A 39 7.28 -1.37 11.33
CA LEU A 39 5.83 -1.40 11.12
C LEU A 39 5.08 -0.42 12.04
N ASN A 40 5.57 -0.25 13.27
CA ASN A 40 4.94 0.67 14.21
C ASN A 40 5.12 2.14 13.77
N GLU A 41 6.33 2.52 13.39
CA GLU A 41 6.61 3.86 12.83
C GLU A 41 5.81 4.10 11.55
N TYR A 42 5.75 3.11 10.65
CA TYR A 42 4.96 3.21 9.43
C TYR A 42 3.48 3.49 9.72
N ARG A 43 2.88 2.77 10.69
CA ARG A 43 1.50 3.00 11.12
C ARG A 43 1.30 4.37 11.77
N GLN A 44 2.27 4.83 12.55
CA GLN A 44 2.23 6.16 13.19
C GLN A 44 2.29 7.31 12.17
N TYR A 45 3.13 7.16 11.14
CA TYR A 45 3.26 8.18 10.09
C TYR A 45 2.18 8.09 9.03
N TYR A 46 1.53 6.93 8.89
CA TYR A 46 0.54 6.67 7.85
C TYR A 46 -0.53 7.77 7.85
N SER A 47 -0.69 8.39 6.68
CA SER A 47 -1.70 9.43 6.50
C SER A 47 -2.17 9.48 5.07
N VAL A 48 -3.45 9.80 4.93
CA VAL A 48 -4.07 10.14 3.65
C VAL A 48 -4.31 11.65 3.63
N PRO A 49 -3.90 12.37 2.57
CA PRO A 49 -3.31 11.87 1.34
C PRO A 49 -1.81 11.48 1.48
N ILE A 50 -1.34 10.52 0.68
CA ILE A 50 -0.02 9.87 0.80
C ILE A 50 1.18 10.84 0.72
N GLN A 51 1.00 12.02 0.14
CA GLN A 51 1.99 13.11 0.15
C GLN A 51 2.37 13.52 1.57
N LYS A 52 1.39 13.55 2.49
CA LYS A 52 1.62 13.93 3.90
C LYS A 52 2.44 12.88 4.63
N PHE A 53 2.22 11.60 4.34
CA PHE A 53 3.04 10.51 4.86
C PHE A 53 4.51 10.71 4.48
N TYR A 54 4.81 10.93 3.20
CA TYR A 54 6.19 11.14 2.78
C TYR A 54 6.80 12.43 3.34
N HIS A 55 6.03 13.50 3.45
CA HIS A 55 6.51 14.71 4.10
C HIS A 55 6.92 14.45 5.56
N ASN A 56 6.09 13.74 6.32
CA ASN A 56 6.38 13.43 7.72
C ASN A 56 7.60 12.52 7.87
N VAL A 57 7.77 11.54 6.98
CA VAL A 57 8.91 10.61 7.03
C VAL A 57 10.22 11.27 6.60
N LEU A 58 10.17 12.11 5.56
CA LEU A 58 11.37 12.77 5.03
C LEU A 58 11.74 14.07 5.75
N GLY A 59 10.82 14.65 6.53
CA GLY A 59 10.93 16.00 7.08
C GLY A 59 10.89 17.11 6.01
N ARG A 60 10.61 16.76 4.74
CA ARG A 60 10.54 17.68 3.60
C ARG A 60 9.63 17.13 2.53
N THR A 61 9.19 17.98 1.62
CA THR A 61 8.47 17.53 0.43
C THR A 61 9.42 16.81 -0.53
N PRO A 62 9.07 15.60 -1.01
CA PRO A 62 9.85 14.92 -2.05
C PRO A 62 9.97 15.78 -3.31
N THR A 63 11.12 15.73 -3.98
CA THR A 63 11.28 16.29 -5.33
C THR A 63 10.42 15.50 -6.33
N LYS A 64 10.14 16.07 -7.51
CA LYS A 64 9.40 15.36 -8.58
C LYS A 64 10.06 14.05 -8.99
N ILE A 65 11.39 13.99 -8.96
CA ILE A 65 12.18 12.79 -9.31
C ILE A 65 12.00 11.71 -8.23
N GLU A 66 12.15 12.08 -6.96
CA GLU A 66 11.92 11.16 -5.82
C GLU A 66 10.49 10.67 -5.80
N TRP A 67 9.51 11.54 -6.05
CA TRP A 67 8.10 11.16 -6.13
C TRP A 67 7.84 10.09 -7.19
N LYS A 68 8.44 10.27 -8.38
CA LYS A 68 8.33 9.29 -9.48
C LYS A 68 8.99 7.96 -9.11
N LYS A 69 10.16 7.99 -8.44
CA LYS A 69 10.83 6.77 -7.96
C LYS A 69 10.00 6.04 -6.90
N LEU A 70 9.48 6.76 -5.90
CA LEU A 70 8.60 6.23 -4.85
C LEU A 70 7.37 5.54 -5.44
N GLY A 71 6.70 6.18 -6.40
CA GLY A 71 5.54 5.61 -7.08
C GLY A 71 5.85 4.34 -7.89
N ILE A 72 6.89 4.37 -8.72
CA ILE A 72 7.25 3.24 -9.59
C ILE A 72 7.68 2.01 -8.77
N PHE A 73 8.53 2.20 -7.75
CA PHE A 73 9.03 1.09 -6.95
C PHE A 73 7.93 0.44 -6.10
N LEU A 74 7.02 1.23 -5.52
CA LEU A 74 5.85 0.70 -4.84
C LEU A 74 5.01 -0.20 -5.76
N ILE A 75 4.69 0.28 -6.96
CA ILE A 75 3.88 -0.45 -7.94
C ILE A 75 4.58 -1.76 -8.35
N ILE A 76 5.88 -1.73 -8.64
CA ILE A 76 6.62 -2.92 -9.08
C ILE A 76 6.67 -3.98 -7.97
N ILE A 77 7.04 -3.59 -6.75
CA ILE A 77 7.23 -4.54 -5.65
C ILE A 77 5.89 -5.13 -5.21
N ILE A 78 4.84 -4.30 -5.11
CA ILE A 78 3.50 -4.78 -4.78
C ILE A 78 3.01 -5.76 -5.86
N ASN A 79 3.19 -5.46 -7.15
CA ASN A 79 2.76 -6.37 -8.23
C ASN A 79 3.58 -7.65 -8.33
N GLN A 80 4.85 -7.66 -7.91
CA GLN A 80 5.67 -8.86 -7.89
C GLN A 80 5.34 -9.77 -6.71
N ARG A 81 4.96 -9.20 -5.55
CA ARG A 81 4.63 -9.97 -4.33
C ARG A 81 3.17 -10.34 -4.21
N LEU A 82 2.26 -9.53 -4.74
CA LEU A 82 0.89 -9.95 -4.95
C LEU A 82 0.89 -10.80 -6.21
N GLU A 83 1.04 -12.12 -6.05
CA GLU A 83 0.79 -13.04 -7.16
C GLU A 83 -0.56 -12.66 -7.80
N LYS A 84 -0.55 -12.29 -9.09
CA LYS A 84 -1.77 -11.98 -9.87
C LYS A 84 -2.86 -13.08 -9.75
N ARG A 85 -2.47 -14.30 -9.36
CA ARG A 85 -3.35 -15.45 -9.15
C ARG A 85 -4.22 -15.33 -7.88
N ASN A 86 -3.74 -14.71 -6.81
CA ASN A 86 -4.47 -14.66 -5.53
C ASN A 86 -5.57 -13.60 -5.51
N CYS A 87 -5.35 -12.42 -6.09
CA CYS A 87 -6.39 -11.38 -6.17
C CYS A 87 -7.58 -11.82 -7.04
N VAL A 88 -7.32 -12.45 -8.19
CA VAL A 88 -8.39 -12.96 -9.08
C VAL A 88 -9.14 -14.14 -8.46
N ARG A 89 -8.44 -15.10 -7.82
CA ARG A 89 -9.11 -16.21 -7.10
C ARG A 89 -9.94 -15.75 -5.91
N MET A 90 -9.50 -14.72 -5.18
CA MET A 90 -10.22 -14.17 -4.03
C MET A 90 -11.48 -13.41 -4.46
N LEU A 91 -11.39 -12.61 -5.54
CA LEU A 91 -12.55 -11.96 -6.15
C LEU A 91 -13.60 -12.98 -6.62
N LEU A 92 -13.18 -14.06 -7.28
CA LEU A 92 -14.09 -15.14 -7.69
C LEU A 92 -14.75 -15.84 -6.49
N LYS A 93 -14.01 -16.06 -5.39
CA LYS A 93 -14.58 -16.61 -4.15
C LYS A 93 -15.62 -15.67 -3.52
N LEU A 94 -15.33 -14.38 -3.42
CA LEU A 94 -16.27 -13.41 -2.84
C LEU A 94 -17.53 -13.24 -3.71
N TYR A 95 -17.37 -13.25 -5.04
CA TYR A 95 -18.51 -13.22 -5.98
C TYR A 95 -19.38 -14.49 -5.86
N SER A 96 -18.77 -15.65 -5.58
CA SER A 96 -19.51 -16.91 -5.37
C SER A 96 -20.22 -17.02 -4.01
N ILE A 97 -19.82 -16.22 -3.01
CA ILE A 97 -20.48 -16.17 -1.69
C ILE A 97 -21.62 -15.14 -1.69
N SER A 98 -21.64 -14.24 -2.68
CA SER A 98 -22.62 -13.16 -2.82
C SER A 98 -23.79 -13.48 -3.76
N ASN A 99 -23.77 -14.66 -4.42
CA ASN A 99 -24.84 -15.22 -5.24
C ASN A 99 -25.35 -16.51 -4.60
#